data_AF-A0A7M3ZX45-F1
#
_entry.id   AF-A0A7M3ZX45-F1
#
_cell.length_a   1.000
_cell.length_b   1.000
_cell.length_c   1.000
_cell.angle_alpha   90.00
_cell.angle_beta   90.00
_cell.angle_gamma   90.00
#
_symmetry.space_group_name_H-M   'P 1'
#
loop_
_entity.id
_entity.type
_entity.pdbx_description
1 polymer ?
#
loop_
_entity_poly.entity_id
_entity_poly.type
_entity_poly.pdbx_seq_one_letter_code
_entity_poly.pdbx_strand_id
1 'polypeptide(L)'
;PGNAEVQVATTPDGQTYAYLAGWNDMHIVDVTDPTNTTVTGVYNDPNTQVLDVKYLEYNGREYIIQQNQLVDPGNSDPNIGQWNDPAQVTVTLIDVTDKTNPTWVDSWYDADHPTGPHNLYTHMIDGEWYMFVANPDYDNCNDAIGEACGGVTIAHLNLVGSAARNLPGVPASGLGHTIVKVG
;
A
#
# COMPACT_ATOMS: atom_id res chain seq x y z
N PRO A 1 -0.54 21.45 -2.55
CA PRO A 1 -1.58 21.04 -1.56
C PRO A 1 -1.36 19.57 -1.23
N GLY A 2 -1.10 19.24 0.04
CA GLY A 2 -0.78 17.87 0.45
C GLY A 2 -2.03 17.00 0.37
N ASN A 3 -2.00 16.03 -0.52
CA ASN A 3 -3.03 15.01 -0.61
C ASN A 3 -2.60 13.89 0.35
N ALA A 4 -3.12 13.93 1.58
CA ALA A 4 -2.89 12.91 2.59
C ALA A 4 -4.23 12.26 2.92
N GLU A 5 -4.30 10.94 2.85
CA GLU A 5 -5.45 10.18 3.30
C GLU A 5 -5.35 9.85 4.80
N VAL A 6 -6.51 9.68 5.42
CA VAL A 6 -6.64 9.14 6.77
C VAL A 6 -7.57 7.94 6.72
N GLN A 7 -7.13 6.83 7.29
CA GLN A 7 -7.98 5.68 7.59
C GLN A 7 -8.25 5.60 9.09
N VAL A 8 -9.46 5.19 9.47
CA VAL A 8 -9.82 4.98 10.87
C VAL A 8 -10.48 3.61 10.98
N ALA A 9 -9.95 2.75 11.84
CA ALA A 9 -10.43 1.39 12.02
C ALA A 9 -10.52 1.02 13.50
N THR A 10 -11.60 0.35 13.87
CA THR A 10 -11.68 -0.38 15.13
C THR A 10 -11.03 -1.74 14.95
N THR A 11 -10.04 -2.04 15.78
CA THR A 11 -9.16 -3.20 15.65
C THR A 11 -9.67 -4.38 16.49
N PRO A 12 -9.18 -5.62 16.28
CA PRO A 12 -9.69 -6.81 16.97
C PRO A 12 -9.65 -6.76 18.50
N ASP A 13 -8.74 -5.97 19.07
CA ASP A 13 -8.62 -5.72 20.51
C ASP A 13 -9.68 -4.73 21.06
N GLY A 14 -10.54 -4.19 20.20
CA GLY A 14 -11.60 -3.24 20.54
C GLY A 14 -11.16 -1.77 20.62
N GLN A 15 -9.89 -1.48 20.35
CA GLN A 15 -9.38 -0.11 20.26
C GLN A 15 -9.67 0.49 18.88
N THR A 16 -9.60 1.81 18.74
CA THR A 16 -9.77 2.49 17.45
C THR A 16 -8.53 3.29 17.13
N TYR A 17 -7.96 3.04 15.96
CA TYR A 17 -6.74 3.69 15.49
C TYR A 17 -7.00 4.49 14.22
N ALA A 18 -6.35 5.65 14.13
CA ALA A 18 -6.22 6.43 12.92
C ALA A 18 -4.84 6.19 12.30
N TYR A 19 -4.81 5.96 10.99
CA TYR A 19 -3.63 5.79 10.17
C TYR A 19 -3.56 6.99 9.24
N LEU A 20 -2.56 7.84 9.43
CA LEU A 20 -2.46 9.13 8.76
C LEU A 20 -1.27 9.11 7.80
N ALA A 21 -1.55 9.29 6.52
CA ALA A 21 -0.50 9.53 5.52
C ALA A 21 0.23 10.84 5.83
N GLY A 22 1.56 10.78 5.86
CA GLY A 22 2.45 11.91 6.04
C GLY A 22 3.28 12.19 4.80
N TRP A 23 4.19 13.16 4.91
CA TRP A 23 5.07 13.52 3.79
C TRP A 23 6.14 12.47 3.51
N ASN A 24 6.64 11.80 4.54
CA ASN A 24 7.70 10.79 4.44
C ASN A 24 7.55 9.71 5.53
N ASP A 25 6.32 9.54 6.00
CA ASP A 25 5.95 8.64 7.07
C ASP A 25 4.44 8.35 7.04
N MET A 26 4.03 7.36 7.81
CA MET A 26 2.65 7.14 8.22
C MET A 26 2.58 7.10 9.75
N HIS A 27 1.70 7.90 10.33
CA HIS A 27 1.46 7.89 11.77
C HIS A 27 0.31 6.93 12.13
N ILE A 28 0.49 6.19 13.22
CA ILE A 28 -0.55 5.35 13.84
C ILE A 28 -0.92 6.00 15.16
N VAL A 29 -2.17 6.43 15.29
CA VAL A 29 -2.66 7.20 16.43
C VAL A 29 -3.81 6.45 17.09
N ASP A 30 -3.70 6.15 18.37
CA ASP A 30 -4.81 5.70 19.18
C ASP A 30 -5.81 6.85 19.33
N VAL A 31 -7.02 6.63 18.81
CA VAL A 31 -8.15 7.55 18.84
C VAL A 31 -9.38 6.92 19.53
N THR A 32 -9.16 5.90 20.35
CA THR A 32 -10.22 5.21 21.10
C THR A 32 -11.01 6.18 21.98
N ASP A 33 -10.30 7.09 22.67
CA ASP A 33 -10.88 8.29 23.24
C ASP A 33 -10.53 9.49 22.35
N PRO A 34 -11.49 10.02 21.56
CA PRO A 34 -11.23 11.15 20.66
C PRO A 34 -10.90 12.44 21.39
N THR A 35 -11.12 12.52 22.72
CA THR A 35 -10.73 13.67 23.54
C THR A 35 -9.32 13.55 24.12
N ASN A 36 -8.69 12.37 24.01
CA ASN A 36 -7.36 12.08 24.53
C ASN A 36 -6.59 11.10 23.62
N THR A 37 -6.20 11.57 22.44
CA THR A 37 -5.50 10.77 21.43
C THR A 37 -4.00 10.65 21.71
N THR A 38 -3.37 9.55 21.32
CA THR A 38 -1.91 9.34 21.47
C THR A 38 -1.29 8.74 20.21
N VAL A 39 -0.16 9.27 19.74
CA VAL A 39 0.63 8.63 18.67
C VAL A 39 1.26 7.35 19.22
N THR A 40 0.85 6.19 18.70
CA THR A 40 1.29 4.86 19.16
C THR A 40 2.51 4.37 18.38
N GLY A 41 2.60 4.74 17.11
CA GLY A 41 3.72 4.35 16.26
C GLY A 41 3.83 5.17 14.99
N VAL A 42 4.95 5.00 14.30
CA VAL A 42 5.27 5.67 13.04
C VAL A 42 5.96 4.65 12.13
N TYR A 43 5.50 4.56 10.89
CA TYR A 43 6.21 3.86 9.83
C TYR A 43 6.92 4.91 8.97
N ASN A 44 8.26 4.93 8.98
CA ASN A 44 9.03 5.90 8.22
C ASN A 44 9.19 5.43 6.77
N ASP A 45 8.94 6.33 5.83
CA ASP A 45 9.15 6.12 4.40
C ASP A 45 9.95 7.32 3.83
N PRO A 46 11.26 7.40 4.14
CA PRO A 46 12.04 8.62 3.98
C PRO A 46 12.23 9.06 2.52
N ASN A 47 11.96 8.17 1.58
CA ASN A 47 12.27 8.32 0.16
C ASN A 47 11.05 8.67 -0.69
N THR A 48 9.85 8.60 -0.11
CA THR A 48 8.60 8.75 -0.84
C THR A 48 7.58 9.56 -0.06
N GLN A 49 6.63 10.15 -0.79
CA GLN A 49 5.45 10.77 -0.22
C GLN A 49 4.32 9.75 -0.11
N VAL A 50 3.73 9.62 1.07
CA VAL A 50 2.55 8.78 1.29
C VAL A 50 1.32 9.51 0.77
N LEU A 51 0.61 8.89 -0.16
CA LEU A 51 -0.55 9.45 -0.82
C LEU A 51 -1.85 8.88 -0.22
N ASP A 52 -1.92 7.56 -0.10
CA ASP A 52 -3.12 6.84 0.29
C ASP A 52 -2.76 5.73 1.30
N VAL A 53 -3.65 5.47 2.26
CA VAL A 53 -3.58 4.34 3.19
C VAL A 53 -4.92 3.62 3.28
N LYS A 54 -4.90 2.28 3.22
CA LYS A 54 -6.08 1.41 3.41
C LYS A 54 -5.81 0.38 4.50
N TYR A 55 -6.70 0.32 5.49
CA TYR A 55 -6.66 -0.69 6.55
C TYR A 55 -7.38 -1.97 6.13
N LEU A 56 -6.81 -3.11 6.53
CA LEU A 56 -7.50 -4.40 6.49
C LEU A 56 -7.06 -5.29 7.66
N GLU A 57 -7.97 -6.18 8.06
CA GLU A 57 -7.73 -7.22 9.07
C GLU A 57 -7.87 -8.59 8.41
N TYR A 58 -6.99 -9.52 8.79
CA TYR A 58 -7.04 -10.90 8.33
C TYR A 58 -6.46 -11.85 9.39
N ASN A 59 -7.28 -12.80 9.85
CA ASN A 59 -6.89 -13.84 10.81
C ASN A 59 -6.25 -13.29 12.11
N GLY A 60 -6.77 -12.19 12.63
CA GLY A 60 -6.28 -11.50 13.83
C GLY A 60 -5.00 -10.70 13.61
N ARG A 61 -4.55 -10.56 12.35
CA ARG A 61 -3.46 -9.67 11.95
C ARG A 61 -4.01 -8.47 11.23
N GLU A 62 -3.26 -7.38 11.33
CA GLU A 62 -3.69 -6.09 10.86
C GLU A 62 -2.67 -5.53 9.89
N TYR A 63 -3.16 -4.96 8.79
CA TYR A 63 -2.32 -4.52 7.70
C TYR A 63 -2.74 -3.14 7.22
N ILE A 64 -1.75 -2.37 6.78
CA ILE A 64 -1.93 -1.18 5.96
C ILE A 64 -1.42 -1.45 4.55
N ILE A 65 -2.22 -1.07 3.57
CA ILE A 65 -1.79 -0.86 2.20
C ILE A 65 -1.50 0.62 2.04
N GLN A 66 -0.26 0.96 1.73
CA GLN A 66 0.23 2.31 1.57
C GLN A 66 0.55 2.57 0.10
N GLN A 67 -0.08 3.56 -0.53
CA GLN A 67 0.37 4.08 -1.82
C GLN A 67 1.36 5.20 -1.57
N ASN A 68 2.53 5.12 -2.20
CA ASN A 68 3.61 6.06 -1.96
C ASN A 68 4.34 6.42 -3.27
N GLN A 69 4.80 7.68 -3.39
CA GLN A 69 5.40 8.22 -4.60
C GLN A 69 6.83 8.75 -4.35
N LEU A 70 7.81 8.38 -5.17
CA LEU A 70 9.15 8.99 -5.17
C LEU A 70 9.03 10.50 -5.39
N VAL A 71 9.62 11.29 -4.49
CA VAL A 71 9.51 12.77 -4.51
C VAL A 71 10.83 13.49 -4.80
N ASP A 72 11.97 12.82 -4.71
CA ASP A 72 13.29 13.46 -4.86
C ASP A 72 14.28 12.62 -5.71
N PRO A 73 14.92 13.21 -6.75
CA PRO A 73 15.99 12.57 -7.50
C PRO A 73 17.20 12.12 -6.67
N GLY A 74 17.42 12.71 -5.49
CA GLY A 74 18.56 12.39 -4.61
C GLY A 74 18.32 11.27 -3.61
N ASN A 75 17.07 10.79 -3.43
CA ASN A 75 16.67 9.82 -2.41
C ASN A 75 15.74 8.75 -2.99
N SER A 76 16.13 8.13 -4.11
CA SER A 76 15.42 6.96 -4.63
C SER A 76 15.63 5.75 -3.71
N ASP A 77 14.55 5.10 -3.25
CA ASP A 77 14.67 3.84 -2.51
C ASP A 77 15.20 2.73 -3.45
N PRO A 78 16.34 2.10 -3.13
CA PRO A 78 16.94 1.08 -3.99
C PRO A 78 16.08 -0.19 -4.15
N ASN A 79 15.02 -0.37 -3.36
CA ASN A 79 14.06 -1.46 -3.48
C ASN A 79 12.82 -1.10 -4.33
N ILE A 80 12.66 0.17 -4.72
CA ILE A 80 11.45 0.71 -5.38
C ILE A 80 11.72 1.06 -6.85
N GLY A 81 12.83 1.74 -7.15
CA GLY A 81 13.16 2.20 -8.51
C GLY A 81 14.07 3.42 -8.52
N GLN A 82 14.52 3.85 -9.69
CA GLN A 82 15.31 5.07 -9.89
C GLN A 82 14.41 6.27 -10.24
N TRP A 83 14.86 7.48 -9.95
CA TRP A 83 14.11 8.72 -10.25
C TRP A 83 13.69 8.86 -11.71
N ASN A 84 14.53 8.37 -12.63
CA ASN A 84 14.31 8.37 -14.07
C ASN A 84 13.45 7.20 -14.56
N ASP A 85 12.99 6.33 -13.66
CA ASP A 85 12.07 5.27 -14.04
C ASP A 85 10.69 5.87 -14.39
N PRO A 86 10.00 5.31 -15.39
CA PRO A 86 8.75 5.84 -15.91
C PRO A 86 7.59 5.81 -14.91
N ALA A 87 7.71 5.04 -13.82
CA ALA A 87 6.75 4.99 -12.74
C ALA A 87 7.40 5.41 -11.41
N GLN A 88 6.83 6.43 -10.77
CA GLN A 88 7.31 6.93 -9.47
C GLN A 88 6.39 6.52 -8.32
N VAL A 89 5.43 5.61 -8.51
CA VAL A 89 4.42 5.26 -7.49
C VAL A 89 4.40 3.76 -7.20
N THR A 90 4.47 3.39 -5.93
CA THR A 90 4.39 2.02 -5.42
C THR A 90 3.20 1.82 -4.50
N VAL A 91 2.85 0.55 -4.32
CA VAL A 91 1.97 0.12 -3.24
C VAL A 91 2.76 -0.79 -2.30
N THR A 92 2.70 -0.51 -1.01
CA THR A 92 3.44 -1.20 0.04
C THR A 92 2.45 -1.85 1.00
N LEU A 93 2.66 -3.13 1.33
CA LEU A 93 1.94 -3.83 2.38
C LEU A 93 2.75 -3.82 3.67
N ILE A 94 2.13 -3.36 4.75
CA ILE A 94 2.75 -3.16 6.06
C ILE A 94 1.93 -3.94 7.10
N ASP A 95 2.56 -4.81 7.89
CA ASP A 95 1.95 -5.43 9.06
C ASP A 95 2.02 -4.42 10.22
N VAL A 96 0.83 -4.05 10.72
CA VAL A 96 0.64 -3.10 11.83
C VAL A 96 -0.02 -3.77 13.04
N THR A 97 0.09 -5.10 13.15
CA THR A 97 -0.45 -5.85 14.29
C THR A 97 0.18 -5.32 15.58
N ASP A 98 1.51 -5.21 15.61
CA ASP A 98 2.22 -4.42 16.63
C ASP A 98 2.29 -2.96 16.16
N LYS A 99 1.38 -2.13 16.70
CA LYS A 99 1.28 -0.71 16.37
C LYS A 99 2.58 0.07 16.64
N THR A 100 3.43 -0.41 17.55
CA THR A 100 4.68 0.25 17.93
C THR A 100 5.86 -0.14 17.05
N ASN A 101 5.71 -1.22 16.29
CA ASN A 101 6.73 -1.76 15.40
C ASN A 101 6.10 -2.23 14.08
N PRO A 102 5.58 -1.31 13.26
CA PRO A 102 5.06 -1.64 11.94
C PRO A 102 6.19 -2.20 11.05
N THR A 103 5.91 -3.29 10.35
CA THR A 103 6.92 -4.01 9.55
C THR A 103 6.50 -4.15 8.10
N TRP A 104 7.44 -3.94 7.19
CA TRP A 104 7.23 -4.17 5.78
C TRP A 104 6.98 -5.66 5.48
N VAL A 105 6.00 -5.94 4.63
CA VAL A 105 5.62 -7.31 4.23
C VAL A 105 5.92 -7.55 2.76
N ASP A 106 5.39 -6.68 1.89
CA ASP A 106 5.44 -6.85 0.44
C ASP A 106 5.30 -5.49 -0.27
N SER A 107 5.60 -5.45 -1.56
CA SER A 107 5.33 -4.28 -2.40
C SER A 107 5.02 -4.65 -3.83
N TRP A 108 4.23 -3.81 -4.48
CA TRP A 108 3.92 -3.92 -5.89
C TRP A 108 4.35 -2.63 -6.59
N TYR A 109 5.16 -2.82 -7.61
CA TYR A 109 5.60 -1.78 -8.52
C TYR A 109 5.07 -2.10 -9.91
N ASP A 110 4.42 -1.13 -10.53
CA ASP A 110 3.87 -1.28 -11.86
C ASP A 110 4.70 -0.43 -12.83
N ALA A 111 5.74 -1.06 -13.40
CA ALA A 111 6.75 -0.42 -14.23
C ALA A 111 6.22 0.05 -15.60
N ASP A 112 5.19 -0.64 -16.10
CA ASP A 112 4.58 -0.48 -17.41
C ASP A 112 3.17 0.12 -17.34
N HIS A 113 2.57 0.22 -16.16
CA HIS A 113 1.32 0.96 -15.91
C HIS A 113 1.42 1.70 -14.56
N PRO A 114 2.03 2.90 -14.50
CA PRO A 114 2.18 3.63 -13.26
C PRO A 114 0.80 3.75 -12.59
N THR A 115 0.74 3.60 -11.28
CA THR A 115 -0.54 3.77 -10.58
C THR A 115 -0.88 5.26 -10.56
N GLY A 116 -2.13 5.62 -10.84
CA GLY A 116 -2.58 6.99 -10.65
C GLY A 116 -2.58 7.31 -9.16
N PRO A 117 -2.36 8.57 -8.72
CA PRO A 117 -2.38 8.87 -7.29
C PRO A 117 -3.80 8.70 -6.70
N HIS A 118 -3.91 8.19 -5.46
CA HIS A 118 -5.16 8.09 -4.66
C HIS A 118 -6.28 7.24 -5.24
N ASN A 119 -6.00 6.00 -5.62
CA ASN A 119 -7.04 5.16 -6.21
C ASN A 119 -6.93 3.69 -5.79
N LEU A 120 -6.50 3.48 -4.54
CA LEU A 120 -6.56 2.18 -3.92
C LEU A 120 -8.00 1.84 -3.54
N TYR A 121 -8.43 0.66 -3.94
CA TYR A 121 -9.63 0.02 -3.43
C TYR A 121 -9.30 -1.41 -3.02
N THR A 122 -9.75 -1.83 -1.84
CA THR A 122 -9.58 -3.21 -1.36
C THR A 122 -10.91 -3.94 -1.37
N HIS A 123 -10.87 -5.22 -1.75
CA HIS A 123 -12.04 -6.07 -1.74
C HIS A 123 -11.69 -7.50 -1.36
N MET A 124 -12.55 -8.13 -0.57
CA MET A 124 -12.41 -9.53 -0.21
C MET A 124 -13.34 -10.39 -1.08
N ILE A 125 -12.76 -11.38 -1.76
CA ILE A 125 -13.48 -12.34 -2.61
C ILE A 125 -13.13 -13.73 -2.11
N ASP A 126 -14.15 -14.53 -1.77
CA ASP A 126 -13.99 -15.92 -1.31
C ASP A 126 -12.97 -16.10 -0.15
N GLY A 127 -12.88 -15.11 0.75
CA GLY A 127 -11.98 -15.14 1.91
C GLY A 127 -10.54 -14.73 1.62
N GLU A 128 -10.26 -14.24 0.41
CA GLU A 128 -8.95 -13.74 0.00
C GLU A 128 -9.05 -12.25 -0.32
N TRP A 129 -8.02 -11.47 0.04
CA TRP A 129 -7.99 -10.03 -0.17
C TRP A 129 -7.35 -9.67 -1.50
N TYR A 130 -7.96 -8.71 -2.20
CA TYR A 130 -7.48 -8.14 -3.44
C TYR A 130 -7.39 -6.63 -3.30
N MET A 131 -6.37 -6.04 -3.91
CA MET A 131 -6.30 -4.61 -4.14
C MET A 131 -6.51 -4.30 -5.62
N PHE A 132 -7.22 -3.21 -5.86
CA PHE A 132 -7.48 -2.63 -7.16
C PHE A 132 -6.83 -1.27 -7.15
N VAL A 133 -5.96 -1.03 -8.11
CA VAL A 133 -5.25 0.23 -8.27
C VAL A 133 -5.54 0.75 -9.66
N ALA A 134 -6.26 1.85 -9.75
CA ALA A 134 -6.61 2.40 -11.05
C ALA A 134 -5.44 3.20 -11.64
N ASN A 135 -5.39 3.33 -12.95
CA ASN A 135 -4.82 4.51 -13.59
C ASN A 135 -5.61 4.76 -14.87
N PRO A 136 -6.79 5.40 -14.80
CA PRO A 136 -7.66 5.54 -15.97
C PRO A 136 -7.06 6.46 -17.05
N ASP A 137 -6.08 7.29 -16.69
CA ASP A 137 -5.54 8.35 -17.54
C ASP A 137 -4.14 8.00 -18.12
N TYR A 138 -3.66 6.76 -17.97
CA TYR A 138 -2.38 6.35 -18.54
C TYR A 138 -2.45 6.18 -20.06
N ASP A 139 -1.77 7.03 -20.81
CA ASP A 139 -1.75 7.04 -22.27
C ASP A 139 -0.37 6.73 -22.88
N ASN A 140 0.66 6.55 -22.06
CA ASN A 140 2.03 6.22 -22.48
C ASN A 140 2.27 4.71 -22.66
N CYS A 141 1.30 4.03 -23.25
CA CYS A 141 1.23 2.60 -23.54
C CYS A 141 1.38 2.35 -25.06
N ASN A 142 1.69 1.11 -25.45
CA ASN A 142 1.66 0.63 -26.82
C ASN A 142 0.54 -0.42 -27.03
N ASP A 143 -0.66 0.05 -27.32
CA ASP A 143 -1.83 -0.78 -27.59
C ASP A 143 -1.63 -1.77 -28.76
N ALA A 144 -0.75 -1.43 -29.71
CA ALA A 144 -0.44 -2.26 -30.87
C ALA A 144 0.27 -3.58 -30.52
N ILE A 145 0.83 -3.69 -29.31
CA ILE A 145 1.40 -4.93 -28.77
C ILE A 145 0.60 -5.50 -27.59
N GLY A 146 -0.58 -4.94 -27.31
CA GLY A 146 -1.47 -5.40 -26.24
C GLY A 146 -1.11 -4.89 -24.84
N GLU A 147 -0.36 -3.79 -24.73
CA GLU A 147 -0.26 -3.05 -23.48
C GLU A 147 -1.60 -2.35 -23.17
N ALA A 148 -1.97 -2.25 -21.90
CA ALA A 148 -3.21 -1.60 -21.51
C ALA A 148 -3.02 -0.08 -21.45
N CYS A 149 -3.91 0.66 -22.11
CA CYS A 149 -3.91 2.11 -22.09
C CYS A 149 -4.90 2.59 -21.03
N GLY A 150 -4.35 2.88 -19.85
CA GLY A 150 -5.10 3.04 -18.63
C GLY A 150 -5.64 1.72 -18.11
N GLY A 151 -6.44 1.76 -17.05
CA GLY A 151 -7.15 0.58 -16.55
C GLY A 151 -7.01 0.38 -15.05
N VAL A 152 -7.09 -0.88 -14.64
CA VAL A 152 -7.01 -1.30 -13.24
C VAL A 152 -6.02 -2.43 -13.09
N THR A 153 -5.03 -2.22 -12.22
CA THR A 153 -4.11 -3.23 -11.73
C THR A 153 -4.77 -3.94 -10.55
N ILE A 154 -4.97 -5.25 -10.67
CA ILE A 154 -5.53 -6.09 -9.60
C ILE A 154 -4.40 -6.94 -9.05
N ALA A 155 -4.12 -6.80 -7.75
CA ALA A 155 -3.17 -7.68 -7.08
C ALA A 155 -3.87 -8.49 -5.99
N HIS A 156 -3.58 -9.78 -5.95
CA HIS A 156 -3.94 -10.66 -4.85
C HIS A 156 -2.97 -10.44 -3.67
N LEU A 157 -3.50 -10.19 -2.48
CA LEU A 157 -2.68 -9.87 -1.32
C LEU A 157 -2.13 -11.13 -0.66
N ASN A 158 -0.82 -11.16 -0.49
CA ASN A 158 -0.10 -12.27 0.12
C ASN A 158 -0.12 -12.14 1.65
N LEU A 159 -1.26 -12.40 2.28
CA LEU A 159 -1.37 -12.27 3.74
C LEU A 159 -0.90 -13.55 4.45
N VAL A 160 -0.40 -13.42 5.68
CA VAL A 160 0.00 -14.59 6.47
C VAL A 160 -1.23 -15.45 6.74
N GLY A 161 -1.17 -16.71 6.31
CA GLY A 161 -2.28 -17.67 6.44
C GLY A 161 -3.29 -17.65 5.29
N SER A 162 -3.13 -16.78 4.29
CA SER A 162 -3.92 -16.79 3.06
C SER A 162 -3.52 -17.94 2.12
N ALA A 163 -4.37 -18.24 1.13
CA ALA A 163 -4.05 -19.23 0.10
C ALA A 163 -2.81 -18.83 -0.73
N ALA A 164 -2.53 -17.53 -0.86
CA ALA A 164 -1.34 -16.99 -1.51
C ALA A 164 -0.01 -17.21 -0.73
N ARG A 165 -0.08 -17.63 0.55
CA ARG A 165 1.03 -18.09 1.41
C ARG A 165 2.32 -17.24 1.36
N ASN A 166 2.34 -16.15 2.12
CA ASN A 166 3.61 -15.62 2.62
C ASN A 166 4.19 -16.53 3.72
N LEU A 167 5.50 -16.80 3.68
CA LEU A 167 6.20 -17.48 4.76
C LEU A 167 6.26 -16.53 5.98
N PRO A 168 5.79 -16.95 7.17
CA PRO A 168 5.79 -16.08 8.35
C PRO A 168 7.19 -15.52 8.65
N GLY A 169 7.30 -14.19 8.74
CA GLY A 169 8.57 -13.52 9.06
C GLY A 169 9.61 -13.53 7.94
N VAL A 170 9.22 -13.86 6.69
CA VAL A 170 10.09 -13.73 5.51
C VAL A 170 9.57 -12.58 4.65
N PRO A 171 10.21 -11.40 4.73
CA PRO A 171 9.87 -10.26 3.89
C PRO A 171 9.91 -10.64 2.41
N ALA A 172 9.03 -10.05 1.60
CA ALA A 172 9.03 -10.24 0.15
C ALA A 172 8.72 -11.67 -0.36
N SER A 173 8.20 -12.56 0.49
CA SER A 173 7.92 -13.95 0.10
C SER A 173 6.83 -14.11 -0.97
N GLY A 174 6.11 -13.03 -1.29
CA GLY A 174 5.09 -12.95 -2.32
C GLY A 174 5.45 -12.05 -3.52
N LEU A 175 6.69 -11.56 -3.60
CA LEU A 175 7.15 -10.74 -4.73
C LEU A 175 6.91 -11.47 -6.07
N GLY A 176 6.18 -10.81 -6.97
CA GLY A 176 5.83 -11.36 -8.29
C GLY A 176 4.57 -12.22 -8.32
N HIS A 177 3.81 -12.30 -7.23
CA HIS A 177 2.48 -12.90 -7.24
C HIS A 177 1.48 -12.08 -8.08
N THR A 178 0.47 -12.77 -8.58
CA THR A 178 -0.35 -12.39 -9.73
C THR A 178 -0.88 -10.95 -9.68
N ILE A 179 -0.36 -10.15 -10.59
CA ILE A 179 -0.93 -8.87 -11.01
C ILE A 179 -1.75 -9.16 -12.28
N VAL A 180 -3.07 -8.97 -12.22
CA VAL A 180 -3.92 -8.98 -13.42
C VAL A 180 -4.14 -7.54 -13.84
N LYS A 181 -3.75 -7.23 -15.07
CA LYS A 181 -3.97 -5.93 -15.69
C LYS A 181 -5.20 -6.01 -16.57
N VAL A 182 -6.12 -5.08 -16.37
CA VAL A 182 -7.36 -5.00 -17.15
C VAL A 182 -7.49 -3.59 -17.69
N GLY A 183 -7.44 -3.45 -19.01
CA GLY A 183 -7.63 -2.21 -19.76
C GLY A 183 -7.93 -2.49 -21.22
#